data_AF-A0A0S7YDY4-F1
#
_entry.id   AF-A0A0S7YDY4-F1
#
_cell.length_a   1.000
_cell.length_b   1.000
_cell.length_c   1.000
_cell.angle_alpha   90.00
_cell.angle_beta   90.00
_cell.angle_gamma   90.00
#
_symmetry.space_group_name_H-M   'P 1'
#
loop_
_entity.id
_entity.type
_entity.pdbx_description
1 polymer ?
#
loop_
_entity_poly.entity_id
_entity_poly.type
_entity_poly.pdbx_seq_one_letter_code
_entity_poly.pdbx_strand_id
1 'polypeptide(L)'
;MQQIKISELTIERIQNRELEKVLPDFYKLEELVENNPWHNNDNVLNHTISVLRELEELIKKLKDEIKVYLDKKIDTHSRKELLFLAALLHDIGKRETYKKEKDTTECLGHEEAGVIKLKRILPNFDLSEDGREFVIKLVRHHGFFHDILNYPGENPEKKTEEFKEKYPDIFLELILLSIADMCGSQLRLNNPEEFNFRTNFLNKIINNYRI
;
A
#
# COMPACT_ATOMS: atom_id res chain seq x y z
N MET A 1 19.76 -10.17 17.55
CA MET A 1 18.67 -10.89 16.85
C MET A 1 19.00 -10.89 15.37
N GLN A 2 18.70 -11.98 14.67
CA GLN A 2 18.83 -12.02 13.21
C GLN A 2 17.79 -11.09 12.60
N GLN A 3 18.20 -10.22 11.69
CA GLN A 3 17.28 -9.33 10.97
C GLN A 3 16.37 -10.14 10.04
N ILE A 4 15.12 -9.70 9.90
CA ILE A 4 14.15 -10.23 8.94
C ILE A 4 14.62 -9.81 7.56
N LYS A 5 14.80 -10.78 6.65
CA LYS A 5 15.21 -10.49 5.28
C LYS A 5 14.02 -10.10 4.43
N ILE A 6 14.10 -9.01 3.69
CA ILE A 6 13.02 -8.65 2.75
C ILE A 6 12.85 -9.70 1.65
N SER A 7 13.95 -10.31 1.20
CA SER A 7 13.94 -11.40 0.22
C SER A 7 13.16 -12.64 0.67
N GLU A 8 12.86 -12.73 1.97
CA GLU A 8 12.12 -13.82 2.59
C GLU A 8 10.62 -13.55 2.66
N LEU A 9 10.16 -12.35 2.31
CA LEU A 9 8.75 -11.96 2.32
C LEU A 9 8.10 -12.36 0.99
N THR A 10 7.47 -13.54 0.97
CA THR A 10 6.67 -13.98 -0.17
C THR A 10 5.23 -14.17 0.23
N ILE A 11 4.30 -14.01 -0.72
CA ILE A 11 2.87 -14.22 -0.50
C ILE A 11 2.62 -15.64 0.05
N GLU A 12 3.30 -16.65 -0.49
CA GLU A 12 3.19 -18.04 -0.01
C GLU A 12 3.53 -18.18 1.48
N ARG A 13 4.69 -17.66 1.91
CA ARG A 13 5.13 -17.74 3.31
C ARG A 13 4.22 -16.94 4.25
N ILE A 14 3.71 -15.81 3.78
CA ILE A 14 2.71 -15.00 4.51
C ILE A 14 1.43 -15.81 4.72
N GLN A 15 0.90 -16.41 3.65
CA GLN A 15 -0.32 -17.21 3.74
C GLN A 15 -0.17 -18.44 4.63
N ASN A 16 1.01 -19.07 4.59
CA ASN A 16 1.35 -20.20 5.46
C ASN A 16 1.66 -19.80 6.91
N ARG A 17 1.55 -18.50 7.25
CA ARG A 17 1.84 -17.92 8.57
C ARG A 17 3.27 -18.16 9.06
N GLU A 18 4.22 -18.38 8.15
CA GLU A 18 5.61 -18.65 8.50
C GLU A 18 6.31 -17.44 9.14
N LEU A 19 5.78 -16.23 8.89
CA LEU A 19 6.30 -14.98 9.44
C LEU A 19 5.63 -14.57 10.75
N GLU A 20 4.69 -15.34 11.30
CA GLU A 20 3.88 -14.91 12.44
C GLU A 20 4.71 -14.62 13.71
N LYS A 21 5.77 -15.40 13.93
CA LYS A 21 6.67 -15.15 15.07
C LYS A 21 7.47 -13.86 14.92
N VAL A 22 7.72 -13.40 13.70
CA VAL A 22 8.56 -12.23 13.42
C VAL A 22 7.73 -10.97 13.14
N LEU A 23 6.50 -11.11 12.67
CA LEU A 23 5.55 -10.03 12.41
C LEU A 23 4.18 -10.30 13.06
N PRO A 24 4.11 -10.53 14.38
CA PRO A 24 2.85 -10.91 15.04
C PRO A 24 1.77 -9.84 14.90
N ASP A 25 2.13 -8.56 14.92
CA ASP A 25 1.17 -7.46 14.77
C ASP A 25 0.49 -7.43 13.40
N PHE A 26 1.18 -7.90 12.35
CA PHE A 26 0.61 -8.01 11.01
C PHE A 26 -0.47 -9.10 10.95
N TYR A 27 -0.25 -10.27 11.55
CA TYR A 27 -1.23 -11.35 11.52
C TYR A 27 -2.49 -11.03 12.32
N LYS A 28 -2.37 -10.23 13.38
CA LYS A 28 -3.53 -9.78 14.13
C LYS A 28 -4.43 -8.80 13.37
N LEU A 29 -4.06 -8.36 12.17
CA LEU A 29 -4.97 -7.64 11.27
C LEU A 29 -6.17 -8.49 10.86
N GLU A 30 -6.10 -9.83 10.99
CA GLU A 30 -7.24 -10.72 10.76
C GLU A 30 -8.41 -10.49 11.76
N GLU A 31 -8.11 -9.92 12.93
CA GLU A 31 -9.09 -9.59 13.97
C GLU A 31 -9.96 -8.38 13.57
N LEU A 32 -9.50 -7.57 12.61
CA LEU A 32 -10.13 -6.34 12.15
C LEU A 32 -10.98 -6.64 10.93
N VAL A 33 -12.30 -6.71 11.11
CA VAL A 33 -13.26 -6.93 10.02
C VAL A 33 -13.87 -5.59 9.62
N GLU A 34 -13.61 -5.14 8.39
CA GLU A 34 -14.10 -3.89 7.84
C GLU A 34 -15.42 -4.07 7.09
N ASN A 35 -16.33 -3.12 7.26
CA ASN A 35 -17.57 -3.01 6.50
C ASN A 35 -17.85 -1.54 6.16
N ASN A 36 -17.55 -1.16 4.92
CA ASN A 36 -17.64 0.18 4.35
C ASN A 36 -17.74 0.07 2.80
N PRO A 37 -17.80 1.17 2.02
CA PRO A 37 -17.92 1.08 0.56
C PRO A 37 -16.84 0.24 -0.14
N TRP A 38 -15.64 0.11 0.46
CA TRP A 38 -14.50 -0.62 -0.07
C TRP A 38 -14.46 -2.09 0.36
N HIS A 39 -15.06 -2.41 1.51
CA HIS A 39 -15.02 -3.74 2.14
C HIS A 39 -16.40 -4.16 2.63
N ASN A 40 -16.84 -5.36 2.29
CA ASN A 40 -18.08 -5.97 2.75
C ASN A 40 -17.74 -7.15 3.65
N ASN A 41 -17.61 -6.87 4.95
CA ASN A 41 -17.22 -7.84 5.98
C ASN A 41 -15.90 -8.57 5.67
N ASP A 42 -14.92 -7.84 5.16
CA ASP A 42 -13.59 -8.37 4.82
C ASP A 42 -12.60 -8.03 5.94
N ASN A 43 -11.69 -8.95 6.26
CA ASN A 43 -10.67 -8.66 7.26
C ASN A 43 -9.41 -8.05 6.63
N VAL A 44 -8.74 -7.19 7.40
CA VAL A 44 -7.61 -6.39 6.90
C VAL A 44 -6.43 -7.27 6.45
N LEU A 45 -6.22 -8.44 7.07
CA LEU A 45 -5.17 -9.37 6.62
C LEU A 45 -5.44 -9.93 5.23
N ASN A 46 -6.67 -10.41 4.97
CA ASN A 46 -7.08 -10.93 3.67
C ASN A 46 -7.03 -9.87 2.58
N HIS A 47 -7.49 -8.67 2.89
CA HIS A 47 -7.36 -7.52 2.02
C HIS A 47 -5.88 -7.28 1.66
N THR A 48 -5.00 -7.17 2.66
CA THR A 48 -3.56 -6.93 2.43
C THR A 48 -2.92 -8.01 1.56
N ILE A 49 -3.24 -9.29 1.77
CA ILE A 49 -2.76 -10.39 0.91
C ILE A 49 -3.27 -10.23 -0.53
N SER A 50 -4.50 -9.76 -0.72
CA SER A 50 -5.06 -9.48 -2.04
C SER A 50 -4.34 -8.31 -2.72
N VAL A 51 -4.03 -7.23 -1.97
CA VAL A 51 -3.21 -6.11 -2.46
C VAL A 51 -1.84 -6.58 -2.95
N LEU A 52 -1.16 -7.46 -2.22
CA LEU A 52 0.14 -8.01 -2.64
C LEU A 52 0.05 -8.78 -3.97
N ARG A 53 -1.01 -9.57 -4.16
CA ARG A 53 -1.24 -10.30 -5.42
C ARG A 53 -1.49 -9.36 -6.58
N GLU A 54 -2.37 -8.38 -6.38
CA GLU A 54 -2.69 -7.38 -7.39
C GLU A 54 -1.46 -6.55 -7.75
N LEU A 55 -0.59 -6.25 -6.78
CA LEU A 55 0.68 -5.57 -7.01
C LEU A 55 1.63 -6.41 -7.88
N GLU A 56 1.82 -7.69 -7.56
CA GLU A 56 2.66 -8.58 -8.39
C GLU A 56 2.12 -8.70 -9.82
N GLU A 57 0.80 -8.84 -9.99
CA GLU A 57 0.15 -8.93 -11.29
C GLU A 57 0.22 -7.62 -12.07
N LEU A 58 0.09 -6.48 -11.39
CA LEU A 58 0.24 -5.16 -11.97
C LEU A 58 1.66 -5.00 -12.52
N ILE A 59 2.69 -5.29 -11.71
CA ILE A 59 4.10 -5.14 -12.10
C ILE A 59 4.43 -5.97 -13.34
N LYS A 60 3.90 -7.20 -13.47
CA LYS A 60 4.10 -8.03 -14.67
C LYS A 60 3.63 -7.36 -15.95
N LYS A 61 2.56 -6.56 -15.88
CA LYS A 61 1.91 -5.88 -17.01
C LYS A 61 2.48 -4.50 -17.31
N LEU A 62 3.35 -3.95 -16.45
CA LEU A 62 3.97 -2.64 -16.67
C LEU A 62 4.92 -2.65 -17.88
N LYS A 63 5.13 -1.46 -18.45
CA LYS A 63 6.15 -1.22 -19.48
C LYS A 63 7.55 -1.54 -18.94
N ASP A 64 8.44 -2.00 -19.82
CA ASP A 64 9.80 -2.38 -19.43
C ASP A 64 10.61 -1.24 -18.82
N GLU A 65 10.41 0.01 -19.29
CA GLU A 65 11.05 1.20 -18.72
C GLU A 65 10.71 1.39 -17.23
N ILE A 66 9.46 1.12 -16.84
CA ILE A 66 9.00 1.19 -15.46
C ILE A 66 9.57 0.02 -14.65
N LYS A 67 9.61 -1.19 -15.22
CA LYS A 67 10.20 -2.35 -14.55
C LYS A 67 11.69 -2.12 -14.25
N VAL A 68 12.44 -1.60 -15.23
CA VAL A 68 13.85 -1.20 -15.05
C VAL A 68 13.99 -0.13 -13.97
N TYR A 69 13.08 0.83 -13.91
CA TYR A 69 13.07 1.81 -12.82
C TYR A 69 12.85 1.16 -11.45
N LEU A 70 11.87 0.24 -11.32
CA LEU A 70 11.57 -0.46 -10.09
C LEU A 70 12.72 -1.38 -9.62
N ASP A 71 13.54 -1.89 -10.55
CA ASP A 71 14.72 -2.69 -10.24
C ASP A 71 15.93 -1.85 -9.76
N LYS A 72 15.87 -0.52 -9.86
CA LYS A 72 16.91 0.36 -9.29
C LYS A 72 16.95 0.21 -7.78
N LYS A 73 18.16 0.31 -7.22
CA LYS A 73 18.37 0.27 -5.77
C LYS A 73 18.17 1.63 -5.13
N ILE A 74 17.44 1.64 -4.02
CA ILE A 74 17.42 2.76 -3.05
C ILE A 74 18.30 2.41 -1.85
N ASP A 75 18.31 1.12 -1.49
CA ASP A 75 19.04 0.53 -0.39
C ASP A 75 19.90 -0.64 -0.92
N THR A 76 20.26 -1.61 -0.09
CA THR A 76 20.63 -2.97 -0.54
C THR A 76 19.55 -3.62 -1.40
N HIS A 77 18.30 -3.14 -1.28
CA HIS A 77 17.09 -3.62 -1.95
C HIS A 77 16.62 -2.67 -3.07
N SER A 78 15.93 -3.26 -4.05
CA SER A 78 15.30 -2.56 -5.17
C SER A 78 14.05 -1.78 -4.73
N ARG A 79 13.64 -0.78 -5.52
CA ARG A 79 12.38 -0.05 -5.26
C ARG A 79 11.18 -1.00 -5.24
N LYS A 80 11.20 -2.02 -6.09
CA LYS A 80 10.19 -3.10 -6.14
C LYS A 80 10.06 -3.84 -4.81
N GLU A 81 11.18 -4.26 -4.22
CA GLU A 81 11.18 -4.98 -2.94
C GLU A 81 10.69 -4.08 -1.80
N LEU A 82 11.08 -2.81 -1.79
CA LEU A 82 10.61 -1.84 -0.80
C LEU A 82 9.13 -1.50 -0.99
N LEU A 83 8.63 -1.43 -2.23
CA LEU A 83 7.21 -1.26 -2.53
C LEU A 83 6.39 -2.45 -2.05
N PHE A 84 6.88 -3.68 -2.25
CA PHE A 84 6.23 -4.89 -1.71
C PHE A 84 6.14 -4.85 -0.19
N LEU A 85 7.23 -4.45 0.49
CA LEU A 85 7.22 -4.28 1.95
C LEU A 85 6.27 -3.17 2.41
N ALA A 86 6.20 -2.05 1.68
CA ALA A 86 5.25 -0.99 1.96
C ALA A 86 3.81 -1.47 1.79
N ALA A 87 3.50 -2.23 0.73
CA ALA A 87 2.18 -2.82 0.51
C ALA A 87 1.79 -3.81 1.62
N LEU A 88 2.73 -4.63 2.09
CA LEU A 88 2.52 -5.56 3.21
C LEU A 88 2.13 -4.84 4.51
N LEU A 89 2.61 -3.61 4.69
CA LEU A 89 2.48 -2.86 5.95
C LEU A 89 1.62 -1.60 5.82
N HIS A 90 1.00 -1.33 4.67
CA HIS A 90 0.30 -0.05 4.42
C HIS A 90 -0.79 0.23 5.45
N ASP A 91 -1.53 -0.82 5.82
CA ASP A 91 -2.65 -0.78 6.76
C ASP A 91 -2.31 -1.19 8.19
N ILE A 92 -1.02 -1.35 8.53
CA ILE A 92 -0.61 -1.86 9.85
C ILE A 92 -1.11 -1.01 11.03
N GLY A 93 -1.42 0.27 10.77
CA GLY A 93 -1.96 1.21 11.75
C GLY A 93 -3.47 1.13 11.96
N LYS A 94 -4.22 0.36 11.16
CA LYS A 94 -5.68 0.24 11.31
C LYS A 94 -6.06 -0.29 12.69
N ARG A 95 -5.24 -1.14 13.31
CA ARG A 95 -5.50 -1.70 14.65
C ARG A 95 -5.68 -0.60 15.71
N GLU A 96 -4.92 0.49 15.61
CA GLU A 96 -4.92 1.57 16.60
C GLU A 96 -6.07 2.56 16.39
N THR A 97 -6.67 2.60 15.20
CA THR A 97 -7.71 3.57 14.83
C THR A 97 -9.05 2.94 14.49
N TYR A 98 -9.13 1.61 14.46
CA TYR A 98 -10.33 0.87 14.13
C TYR A 98 -11.47 1.20 15.08
N LYS A 99 -12.60 1.59 14.49
CA LYS A 99 -13.86 1.77 15.19
C LYS A 99 -14.99 1.12 14.40
N LYS A 100 -15.95 0.59 15.14
CA LYS A 100 -17.17 0.00 14.59
C LYS A 100 -18.38 0.70 15.18
N GLU A 101 -19.20 1.30 14.32
CA GLU A 101 -20.47 1.90 14.67
C GLU A 101 -21.59 1.15 13.94
N LYS A 102 -22.40 0.40 14.70
CA LYS A 102 -23.39 -0.53 14.15
C LYS A 102 -22.73 -1.50 13.17
N ASP A 103 -23.10 -1.39 11.89
CA ASP A 103 -22.59 -2.22 10.81
C ASP A 103 -21.49 -1.53 10.01
N THR A 104 -21.14 -0.27 10.28
CA THR A 104 -20.11 0.46 9.53
C THR A 104 -18.81 0.55 10.34
N THR A 105 -17.68 0.48 9.65
CA THR A 105 -16.36 0.60 10.27
C THR A 105 -15.55 1.75 9.68
N GLU A 106 -14.72 2.36 10.51
CA GLU A 106 -13.78 3.42 10.11
C GLU A 106 -12.39 3.19 10.74
N CYS A 107 -11.36 3.65 10.04
CA CYS A 107 -9.97 3.59 10.48
C CYS A 107 -9.27 4.95 10.27
N LEU A 108 -9.91 6.05 10.69
CA LEU A 108 -9.41 7.40 10.42
C LEU A 108 -8.04 7.64 11.07
N GLY A 109 -7.06 8.09 10.27
CA GLY A 109 -5.69 8.39 10.73
C GLY A 109 -4.79 7.17 10.89
N HIS A 110 -5.17 6.01 10.33
CA HIS A 110 -4.37 4.78 10.38
C HIS A 110 -3.00 4.93 9.69
N GLU A 111 -2.84 5.89 8.79
CA GLU A 111 -1.59 6.19 8.09
C GLU A 111 -0.52 6.68 9.08
N GLU A 112 -0.86 7.67 9.92
CA GLU A 112 0.08 8.19 10.93
C GLU A 112 0.29 7.19 12.09
N ALA A 113 -0.74 6.43 12.45
CA ALA A 113 -0.58 5.31 13.37
C ALA A 113 0.38 4.25 12.80
N GLY A 114 0.26 3.96 11.50
CA GLY A 114 1.13 3.06 10.75
C GLY A 114 2.59 3.53 10.79
N VAL A 115 2.84 4.82 10.57
CA VAL A 115 4.19 5.40 10.69
C VAL A 115 4.78 5.17 12.08
N ILE A 116 4.01 5.39 13.15
CA ILE A 116 4.48 5.18 14.52
C ILE A 116 4.88 3.71 14.74
N LYS A 117 4.11 2.76 14.20
CA LYS A 117 4.44 1.33 14.27
C LYS A 117 5.67 0.98 13.44
N LEU A 118 5.77 1.49 12.21
CA LEU A 118 6.88 1.21 11.30
C LEU A 118 8.22 1.63 11.89
N LYS A 119 8.29 2.75 12.61
CA LYS A 119 9.51 3.18 13.33
C LYS A 119 10.01 2.16 14.36
N ARG A 120 9.14 1.24 14.83
CA ARG A 120 9.49 0.14 15.75
C ARG A 120 9.71 -1.18 15.03
N ILE A 121 9.00 -1.42 13.94
CA ILE A 121 9.01 -2.68 13.18
C ILE A 121 10.21 -2.74 12.23
N LEU A 122 10.43 -1.69 11.43
CA LEU A 122 11.44 -1.68 10.37
C LEU A 122 12.90 -1.83 10.83
N PRO A 123 13.31 -1.40 12.04
CA PRO A 123 14.65 -1.71 12.56
C PRO A 123 14.96 -3.21 12.67
N ASN A 124 13.94 -4.07 12.70
CA ASN A 124 14.13 -5.53 12.72
C ASN A 124 14.38 -6.13 11.33
N PHE A 125 14.21 -5.35 10.26
CA PHE A 125 14.47 -5.78 8.88
C PHE A 125 15.91 -5.46 8.46
N ASP A 126 16.41 -6.16 7.44
CA ASP A 126 17.71 -5.94 6.81
C ASP A 126 17.73 -4.70 5.89
N LEU A 127 17.28 -3.56 6.44
CA LEU A 127 17.18 -2.26 5.77
C LEU A 127 18.22 -1.25 6.29
N SER A 128 18.76 -0.43 5.40
CA SER A 128 19.40 0.84 5.77
C SER A 128 18.36 1.89 6.15
N GLU A 129 18.82 3.03 6.66
CA GLU A 129 17.92 4.13 7.04
C GLU A 129 17.14 4.70 5.83
N ASP A 130 17.77 4.78 4.66
CA ASP A 130 17.13 5.25 3.43
C ASP A 130 15.99 4.32 2.99
N GLY A 131 16.21 3.00 3.08
CA GLY A 131 15.18 2.00 2.80
C GLY A 131 14.00 2.08 3.76
N ARG A 132 14.27 2.33 5.05
CA ARG A 132 13.21 2.51 6.07
C ARG A 132 12.39 3.78 5.81
N GLU A 133 13.06 4.90 5.56
CA GLU A 133 12.38 6.17 5.30
C GLU A 133 11.53 6.09 4.02
N PHE A 134 12.02 5.39 3.00
CA PHE A 134 11.26 5.13 1.77
C PHE A 134 9.95 4.38 2.05
N VAL A 135 10.00 3.27 2.80
CA VAL A 135 8.81 2.50 3.19
C VAL A 135 7.86 3.33 4.06
N ILE A 136 8.40 4.07 5.03
CA ILE A 136 7.60 4.96 5.91
C ILE A 136 6.86 6.03 5.11
N LYS A 137 7.52 6.66 4.12
CA LYS A 137 6.89 7.67 3.26
C LYS A 137 5.75 7.07 2.42
N LEU A 138 5.95 5.88 1.85
CA LEU A 138 4.90 5.20 1.10
C LEU A 138 3.69 4.90 1.99
N VAL A 139 3.91 4.31 3.17
CA VAL A 139 2.82 3.99 4.10
C VAL A 139 2.14 5.25 4.65
N ARG A 140 2.87 6.33 4.93
CA ARG A 140 2.26 7.60 5.33
C ARG A 140 1.29 8.15 4.28
N HIS A 141 1.64 8.00 3.01
CA HIS A 141 0.95 8.68 1.91
C HIS A 141 0.03 7.75 1.11
N HIS A 142 -0.12 6.48 1.48
CA HIS A 142 -0.84 5.50 0.65
C HIS A 142 -2.32 5.87 0.39
N GLY A 143 -2.97 6.58 1.31
CA GLY A 143 -4.34 7.10 1.12
C GLY A 143 -4.46 8.30 0.17
N PHE A 144 -3.37 8.93 -0.25
CA PHE A 144 -3.37 10.21 -0.98
C PHE A 144 -4.25 10.19 -2.23
N PHE A 145 -4.08 9.20 -3.11
CA PHE A 145 -4.87 9.12 -4.34
C PHE A 145 -6.34 8.81 -4.07
N HIS A 146 -6.63 8.07 -2.99
CA HIS A 146 -8.00 7.79 -2.61
C HIS A 146 -8.70 9.06 -2.12
N ASP A 147 -8.01 9.87 -1.33
CA ASP A 147 -8.50 11.13 -0.79
C ASP A 147 -8.80 12.15 -1.89
N ILE A 148 -7.84 12.46 -2.76
CA ILE A 148 -8.05 13.50 -3.79
C ILE A 148 -9.17 13.15 -4.78
N LEU A 149 -9.47 11.86 -4.94
CA LEU A 149 -10.56 11.37 -5.80
C LEU A 149 -11.91 11.31 -5.06
N ASN A 150 -11.94 11.37 -3.73
CA ASN A 150 -13.17 11.46 -2.94
C ASN A 150 -13.77 12.89 -2.92
N TYR A 151 -12.99 13.93 -3.25
CA TYR A 151 -13.41 15.32 -3.11
C TYR A 151 -13.74 15.98 -4.46
N PRO A 152 -15.02 16.09 -4.85
CA PRO A 152 -15.44 16.63 -6.15
C PRO A 152 -15.14 18.13 -6.35
N GLY A 153 -14.73 18.85 -5.29
CA GLY A 153 -14.33 20.26 -5.35
C GLY A 153 -12.83 20.50 -5.57
N GLU A 154 -12.01 19.47 -5.52
CA GLU A 154 -10.57 19.57 -5.80
C GLU A 154 -10.28 19.27 -7.27
N ASN A 155 -9.15 19.76 -7.78
CA ASN A 155 -8.65 19.39 -9.09
C ASN A 155 -7.60 18.28 -8.90
N PRO A 156 -7.95 16.99 -9.12
CA PRO A 156 -7.07 15.87 -8.81
C PRO A 156 -5.78 15.90 -9.61
N GLU A 157 -5.81 16.40 -10.86
CA GLU A 157 -4.61 16.56 -11.68
C GLU A 157 -3.63 17.56 -11.05
N LYS A 158 -4.13 18.73 -10.60
CA LYS A 158 -3.29 19.72 -9.93
C LYS A 158 -2.69 19.16 -8.65
N LYS A 159 -3.48 18.46 -7.83
CA LYS A 159 -3.00 17.81 -6.60
C LYS A 159 -1.96 16.73 -6.87
N THR A 160 -2.15 15.97 -7.95
CA THR A 160 -1.19 14.95 -8.39
C THR A 160 0.16 15.59 -8.74
N GLU A 161 0.17 16.69 -9.50
CA GLU A 161 1.40 17.40 -9.83
C GLU A 161 2.05 18.04 -8.58
N GLU A 162 1.28 18.68 -7.70
CA GLU A 162 1.79 19.20 -6.41
C GLU A 162 2.45 18.10 -5.57
N PHE A 163 1.84 16.91 -5.52
CA PHE A 163 2.40 15.77 -4.81
C PHE A 163 3.67 15.25 -5.48
N LYS A 164 3.68 15.12 -6.82
CA LYS A 164 4.85 14.69 -7.59
C LYS A 164 6.03 15.63 -7.41
N GLU A 165 5.81 16.94 -7.39
CA GLU A 165 6.85 17.94 -7.14
C GLU A 165 7.44 17.79 -5.73
N LYS A 166 6.59 17.49 -4.74
CA LYS A 166 7.00 17.37 -3.34
C LYS A 166 7.68 16.03 -3.02
N TYR A 167 7.21 14.95 -3.62
CA TYR A 167 7.64 13.57 -3.36
C TYR A 167 7.95 12.79 -4.64
N PRO A 168 8.86 13.30 -5.50
CA PRO A 168 9.18 12.65 -6.77
C PRO A 168 9.85 11.29 -6.57
N ASP A 169 10.45 11.05 -5.41
CA ASP A 169 11.14 9.82 -5.04
C ASP A 169 10.20 8.63 -4.84
N ILE A 170 8.96 8.85 -4.38
CA ILE A 170 7.98 7.77 -4.13
C ILE A 170 6.78 7.79 -5.08
N PHE A 171 6.70 8.79 -5.96
CA PHE A 171 5.50 9.08 -6.73
C PHE A 171 4.98 7.87 -7.54
N LEU A 172 5.87 7.19 -8.27
CA LEU A 172 5.48 6.07 -9.11
C LEU A 172 5.01 4.88 -8.27
N GLU A 173 5.75 4.53 -7.23
CA GLU A 173 5.43 3.48 -6.28
C GLU A 173 4.08 3.73 -5.58
N LEU A 174 3.79 4.98 -5.25
CA LEU A 174 2.53 5.35 -4.61
C LEU A 174 1.32 5.13 -5.52
N ILE A 175 1.45 5.46 -6.81
CA ILE A 175 0.40 5.18 -7.79
C ILE A 175 0.19 3.67 -7.91
N LEU A 176 1.28 2.90 -8.02
CA LEU A 176 1.21 1.44 -8.12
C LEU A 176 0.56 0.82 -6.89
N LEU A 177 0.92 1.29 -5.68
CA LEU A 177 0.29 0.88 -4.44
C LEU A 177 -1.20 1.21 -4.43
N SER A 178 -1.58 2.42 -4.85
CA SER A 178 -2.99 2.86 -4.88
C SER A 178 -3.85 2.02 -5.84
N ILE A 179 -3.29 1.63 -7.00
CA ILE A 179 -3.97 0.73 -7.94
C ILE A 179 -4.12 -0.66 -7.34
N ALA A 180 -3.03 -1.21 -6.77
CA ALA A 180 -3.06 -2.54 -6.18
C ALA A 180 -4.03 -2.63 -4.99
N ASP A 181 -4.05 -1.60 -4.15
CA ASP A 181 -4.93 -1.46 -3.00
C ASP A 181 -6.40 -1.45 -3.43
N MET A 182 -6.75 -0.56 -4.36
CA MET A 182 -8.10 -0.51 -4.94
C MET A 182 -8.50 -1.83 -5.61
N CYS A 183 -7.61 -2.48 -6.36
CA CYS A 183 -7.88 -3.77 -7.01
C CYS A 183 -8.02 -4.91 -5.99
N GLY A 184 -7.30 -4.86 -4.87
CA GLY A 184 -7.38 -5.82 -3.77
C GLY A 184 -8.55 -5.58 -2.82
N SER A 185 -9.27 -4.47 -2.98
CA SER A 185 -10.54 -4.19 -2.29
C SER A 185 -11.74 -4.80 -3.01
N GLN A 186 -12.94 -4.65 -2.43
CA GLN A 186 -14.20 -5.06 -3.04
C GLN A 186 -14.90 -3.90 -3.76
N LEU A 187 -14.26 -2.74 -3.93
CA LEU A 187 -14.84 -1.57 -4.59
C LEU A 187 -15.37 -1.91 -6.00
N ARG A 188 -14.65 -2.74 -6.76
CA ARG A 188 -15.09 -3.16 -8.11
C ARG A 188 -16.49 -3.78 -8.11
N LEU A 189 -16.83 -4.52 -7.06
CA LEU A 189 -18.13 -5.17 -6.91
C LEU A 189 -19.16 -4.23 -6.28
N ASN A 190 -18.76 -3.48 -5.26
CA ASN A 190 -19.64 -2.61 -4.49
C ASN A 190 -20.05 -1.34 -5.26
N ASN A 191 -19.13 -0.76 -6.03
CA ASN A 191 -19.35 0.42 -6.85
C ASN A 191 -18.45 0.40 -8.12
N PRO A 192 -18.89 -0.30 -9.18
CA PRO A 192 -18.11 -0.45 -10.40
C PRO A 192 -17.82 0.87 -11.13
N GLU A 193 -18.72 1.86 -11.03
CA GLU A 193 -18.55 3.17 -11.67
C GLU A 193 -17.37 3.91 -11.03
N GLU A 194 -17.37 3.98 -9.70
CA GLU A 194 -16.28 4.59 -8.93
C GLU A 194 -14.94 3.89 -9.17
N PHE A 195 -14.95 2.56 -9.16
CA PHE A 195 -13.77 1.76 -9.48
C PHE A 195 -13.20 2.11 -10.87
N ASN A 196 -14.07 2.18 -11.88
CA ASN A 196 -13.66 2.51 -13.25
C ASN A 196 -13.14 3.95 -13.35
N PHE A 197 -13.77 4.90 -12.69
CA PHE A 197 -13.30 6.29 -12.63
C PHE A 197 -11.87 6.38 -12.08
N ARG A 198 -11.63 5.79 -10.90
CA ARG A 198 -10.33 5.81 -10.23
C ARG A 198 -9.24 5.08 -11.01
N THR A 199 -9.54 3.88 -11.51
CA THR A 199 -8.57 3.11 -12.32
C THR A 199 -8.22 3.86 -13.60
N ASN A 200 -9.18 4.48 -14.29
CA ASN A 200 -8.91 5.26 -15.49
C ASN A 200 -8.01 6.47 -15.19
N PHE A 201 -8.25 7.17 -14.07
CA PHE A 201 -7.42 8.28 -13.64
C PHE A 201 -5.97 7.86 -13.39
N LEU A 202 -5.75 6.84 -12.56
CA LEU A 202 -4.40 6.37 -12.21
C LEU A 202 -3.66 5.74 -13.40
N ASN A 203 -4.35 4.94 -14.22
CA ASN A 203 -3.75 4.36 -15.43
C ASN A 203 -3.34 5.42 -16.45
N LYS A 204 -4.10 6.52 -16.57
CA LYS A 204 -3.71 7.65 -17.42
C LYS A 204 -2.38 8.26 -16.95
N ILE A 205 -2.14 8.35 -15.64
CA ILE A 205 -0.88 8.86 -15.10
C ILE A 205 0.27 7.89 -15.44
N ILE A 206 0.13 6.60 -15.12
CA ILE A 206 1.16 5.58 -15.42
C ILE A 206 1.50 5.53 -16.91
N ASN A 207 0.49 5.53 -17.78
CA ASN A 207 0.69 5.40 -19.22
C ASN A 207 1.43 6.61 -19.83
N ASN A 208 1.30 7.78 -19.22
CA ASN A 208 1.97 9.01 -19.63
C ASN A 208 3.24 9.30 -18.82
N TYR A 209 3.54 8.50 -17.79
CA TYR A 209 4.71 8.70 -16.96
C TYR A 209 5.99 8.45 -17.78
N ARG A 210 6.98 9.32 -17.58
CA ARG A 210 8.30 9.23 -18.21
C ARG A 210 9.33 9.17 -17.09
N ILE A 211 10.16 8.13 -17.13
CA ILE A 211 11.27 7.89 -16.18
C ILE A 211 12.39 8.92 -16.39
#